data_AF-A0AAD6GP07-F1
#
_entry.id   AF-A0AAD6GP07-F1
#
_cell.length_a   1.000
_cell.length_b   1.000
_cell.length_c   1.000
_cell.angle_alpha   90.00
_cell.angle_beta   90.00
_cell.angle_gamma   90.00
#
_symmetry.space_group_name_H-M   'P 1'
#
loop_
_entity.id
_entity.type
_entity.pdbx_description
1 polymer ?
#
loop_
_entity_poly.entity_id
_entity_poly.type
_entity_poly.pdbx_seq_one_letter_code
_entity_poly.pdbx_strand_id
1 'polypeptide(L)'
;MGLRNGRPEIRDRSQAPADWDPNDNDIDSRDVDAVIQRCNERIAEGIMPQMWEERLKIYEKAKQNYDAFVNSGPEDLPVEVRLRITQLNLIRDHLSKNGDPYNSIQNIEAIIEDYSTQQLKWDPTQVIYWSKGKMIAGPTEFKWDDFLNKGSNNDGQDGFWV
;
A
#
# COMPACT_ATOMS: atom_id res chain seq x y z
N MET A 1 14.16 9.67 -24.07
CA MET A 1 14.36 10.37 -25.35
C MET A 1 14.95 11.76 -25.03
N GLY A 2 15.45 12.53 -25.99
CA GLY A 2 15.95 13.89 -25.70
C GLY A 2 14.81 14.90 -25.53
N LEU A 3 15.02 15.96 -24.75
CA LEU A 3 14.08 17.08 -24.59
C LEU A 3 13.66 17.64 -25.96
N ARG A 4 12.35 17.77 -26.21
CA ARG A 4 11.78 18.31 -27.46
C ARG A 4 11.79 19.84 -27.45
N ASN A 5 12.94 20.47 -27.20
CA ASN A 5 13.06 21.93 -27.20
C ASN A 5 12.66 22.51 -28.59
N GLY A 6 11.53 23.22 -28.65
CA GLY A 6 11.05 23.92 -29.84
C GLY A 6 10.17 23.12 -30.81
N ARG A 7 9.78 21.87 -30.50
CA ARG A 7 8.81 21.11 -31.29
C ARG A 7 7.40 21.22 -30.69
N PRO A 8 6.33 21.19 -31.50
CA PRO A 8 4.98 21.06 -30.97
C PRO A 8 4.83 19.80 -30.12
N GLU A 9 4.06 19.92 -29.04
CA GLU A 9 3.65 18.81 -28.20
C GLU A 9 2.84 17.78 -29.00
N ILE A 10 3.04 16.51 -28.69
CA ILE A 10 2.20 15.43 -29.21
C ILE A 10 1.09 15.22 -28.20
N ARG A 11 -0.12 15.69 -28.49
CA ARG A 11 -1.29 15.49 -27.62
C ARG A 11 -2.21 14.36 -28.07
N ASP A 12 -2.01 13.86 -29.29
CA ASP A 12 -2.72 12.70 -29.84
C ASP A 12 -1.84 11.44 -29.76
N ARG A 13 -2.38 10.37 -29.18
CA ARG A 13 -1.72 9.07 -29.07
C ARG A 13 -1.32 8.51 -30.43
N SER A 14 -2.08 8.79 -31.50
CA SER A 14 -1.77 8.33 -32.86
C SER A 14 -0.46 8.90 -33.41
N GLN A 15 -0.02 10.04 -32.87
CA GLN A 15 1.19 10.75 -33.29
C GLN A 15 2.39 10.42 -32.40
N ALA A 16 2.20 9.61 -31.35
CA ALA A 16 3.29 9.19 -30.48
C ALA A 16 4.23 8.22 -31.21
N PRO A 17 5.54 8.22 -30.88
CA PRO A 17 6.48 7.23 -31.40
C PRO A 17 6.00 5.80 -31.12
N ALA A 18 6.26 4.88 -32.06
CA ALA A 18 5.81 3.49 -31.95
C ALA A 18 6.41 2.75 -30.74
N ASP A 19 7.61 3.14 -30.31
CA ASP A 19 8.36 2.60 -29.17
C ASP A 19 8.04 3.32 -27.85
N TRP A 20 7.13 4.29 -27.84
CA TRP A 20 6.79 5.05 -26.64
C TRP A 20 5.76 4.32 -25.75
N ASP A 21 6.19 3.91 -24.55
CA ASP A 21 5.36 3.28 -23.53
C ASP A 21 4.65 4.34 -22.65
N PRO A 22 3.31 4.37 -22.59
CA PRO A 22 2.57 5.29 -21.70
C PRO A 22 2.62 4.89 -20.23
N ASN A 23 3.08 3.68 -19.91
CA ASN A 23 3.01 3.16 -18.55
C ASN A 23 4.27 3.48 -17.76
N ASP A 24 5.44 3.50 -18.41
CA ASP A 24 6.76 3.62 -17.76
C ASP A 24 6.90 2.62 -16.63
N ASN A 25 6.84 1.33 -16.98
CA ASN A 25 6.93 0.22 -16.03
C ASN A 25 8.36 0.01 -15.47
N ASP A 26 9.28 0.93 -15.75
CA ASP A 26 10.68 0.89 -15.30
C ASP A 26 10.89 1.47 -13.89
N ILE A 27 9.86 2.08 -13.31
CA ILE A 27 9.87 2.64 -11.96
C ILE A 27 8.90 1.86 -11.07
N ASP A 28 9.31 1.57 -9.83
CA ASP A 28 8.40 1.04 -8.81
C ASP A 28 7.33 2.10 -8.50
N SER A 29 6.06 1.77 -8.77
CA SER A 29 4.95 2.68 -8.54
C SER A 29 4.75 3.07 -7.07
N ARG A 30 5.42 2.38 -6.14
CA ARG A 30 5.46 2.71 -4.70
C ARG A 30 6.51 3.76 -4.36
N ASP A 31 7.49 4.00 -5.23
CA ASP A 31 8.43 5.11 -5.09
C ASP A 31 7.79 6.39 -5.64
N VAL A 32 6.96 7.01 -4.79
CA VAL A 32 6.17 8.21 -5.14
C VAL A 32 7.06 9.34 -5.65
N ASP A 33 8.25 9.51 -5.08
CA ASP A 33 9.18 10.58 -5.48
C ASP A 33 9.78 10.31 -6.86
N ALA A 34 10.19 9.07 -7.13
CA ALA A 34 10.65 8.68 -8.47
C ALA A 34 9.53 8.83 -9.52
N VAL A 35 8.29 8.48 -9.19
CA VAL A 35 7.14 8.65 -10.11
C VAL A 35 6.85 10.13 -10.38
N ILE A 36 6.87 10.99 -9.36
CA ILE A 36 6.70 12.44 -9.52
C ILE A 36 7.79 13.00 -10.42
N GLN A 37 9.05 12.62 -10.18
CA GLN A 37 10.17 13.04 -11.02
C GLN A 37 9.97 12.58 -12.48
N ARG A 38 9.59 11.32 -12.69
CA ARG A 38 9.33 10.82 -14.04
C ARG A 38 8.20 11.54 -14.74
N CYS A 39 7.12 11.87 -14.04
CA CYS A 39 6.04 12.66 -14.63
C CYS A 39 6.56 14.02 -15.14
N ASN A 40 7.39 14.72 -14.35
CA ASN A 40 8.00 15.98 -14.77
C ASN A 40 8.91 15.81 -16.01
N GLU A 41 9.72 14.76 -16.05
CA GLU A 41 10.55 14.43 -17.22
C GLU A 41 9.71 14.19 -18.48
N ARG A 42 8.62 13.42 -18.37
CA ARG A 42 7.72 13.11 -19.49
C ARG A 42 6.90 14.31 -19.97
N ILE A 43 6.48 15.19 -19.06
CA ILE A 43 5.87 16.48 -19.40
C ILE A 43 6.86 17.32 -20.22
N ALA A 44 8.12 17.39 -19.79
CA ALA A 44 9.17 18.13 -20.51
C ALA A 44 9.55 17.48 -21.87
N GLU A 45 9.42 16.15 -21.99
CA GLU A 45 9.55 15.46 -23.29
C GLU A 45 8.42 15.83 -24.27
N GLY A 46 7.27 16.35 -23.81
CA GLY A 46 6.20 16.88 -24.66
C GLY A 46 5.42 15.81 -25.45
N ILE A 47 5.45 14.54 -25.03
CA ILE A 47 4.65 13.45 -25.59
C ILE A 47 3.54 13.09 -24.60
N MET A 48 2.29 13.34 -24.99
CA MET A 48 1.09 13.21 -24.19
C MET A 48 1.18 13.92 -22.82
N PRO A 49 1.64 15.19 -22.76
CA PRO A 49 1.90 15.87 -21.48
C PRO A 49 0.67 15.91 -20.57
N GLN A 50 -0.54 16.02 -21.12
CA GLN A 50 -1.79 16.02 -20.35
C GLN A 50 -2.00 14.75 -19.51
N MET A 51 -1.57 13.59 -20.01
CA MET A 51 -1.68 12.33 -19.28
C MET A 51 -0.73 12.31 -18.08
N TRP A 52 0.48 12.84 -18.26
CA TRP A 52 1.48 12.93 -17.21
C TRP A 52 1.15 14.01 -16.19
N GLU A 53 0.53 15.11 -16.60
CA GLU A 53 -0.01 16.13 -15.68
C GLU A 53 -1.13 15.57 -14.79
N GLU A 54 -2.04 14.75 -15.34
CA GLU A 54 -3.06 14.05 -14.54
C GLU A 54 -2.43 13.07 -13.55
N ARG A 55 -1.46 12.26 -14.02
CA ARG A 55 -0.72 11.34 -13.16
C ARG A 55 0.02 12.10 -12.05
N LEU A 56 0.73 13.18 -12.40
CA LEU A 56 1.46 14.03 -11.45
C LEU A 56 0.53 14.54 -10.34
N LYS A 57 -0.64 15.10 -10.70
CA LYS A 57 -1.63 15.58 -9.72
C LYS A 57 -2.08 14.50 -8.74
N ILE A 58 -2.25 13.27 -9.20
CA ILE A 58 -2.64 12.13 -8.33
C ILE A 58 -1.54 11.83 -7.32
N TYR A 59 -0.29 11.73 -7.78
CA TYR A 59 0.84 11.38 -6.92
C TYR A 59 1.24 12.52 -5.97
N GLU A 60 1.20 13.77 -6.42
CA GLU A 60 1.41 14.94 -5.54
C GLU A 60 0.37 15.00 -4.42
N LYS A 61 -0.91 14.77 -4.76
CA LYS A 61 -1.98 14.71 -3.75
C LYS A 61 -1.78 13.53 -2.80
N ALA A 62 -1.38 12.36 -3.30
CA ALA A 62 -1.08 11.21 -2.46
C ALA A 62 0.07 11.49 -1.49
N LYS A 63 1.15 12.12 -1.97
CA LYS A 63 2.29 12.55 -1.14
C LYS A 63 1.85 13.55 -0.06
N GLN A 64 1.10 14.58 -0.43
CA GLN A 64 0.57 15.56 0.52
C GLN A 64 -0.30 14.92 1.60
N ASN A 65 -1.18 14.00 1.22
CA ASN A 65 -2.03 13.28 2.17
C ASN A 65 -1.19 12.40 3.12
N TYR A 66 -0.16 11.74 2.59
CA TYR A 66 0.76 10.94 3.40
C TYR A 66 1.54 11.81 4.38
N ASP A 67 2.13 12.92 3.91
CA ASP A 67 2.88 13.85 4.75
C ASP A 67 1.97 14.46 5.84
N ALA A 68 0.74 14.83 5.50
CA ALA A 68 -0.25 15.29 6.47
C ALA A 68 -0.60 14.21 7.51
N PHE A 69 -0.71 12.95 7.09
CA PHE A 69 -0.94 11.82 7.99
C PHE A 69 0.26 11.55 8.92
N VAL A 70 1.47 11.63 8.38
CA VAL A 70 2.72 11.51 9.16
C VAL A 70 2.79 12.61 10.23
N ASN A 71 2.49 13.85 9.85
CA ASN A 71 2.62 15.02 10.71
C ASN A 71 1.49 15.21 11.73
N SER A 72 0.35 14.53 11.59
CA SER A 72 -0.84 14.72 12.46
C SER A 72 -1.04 13.64 13.51
N GLY A 73 -0.38 12.49 13.41
CA GLY A 73 -0.55 11.42 14.39
C GLY A 73 0.33 11.59 15.64
N PRO A 74 0.07 10.81 16.70
CA PRO A 74 0.81 10.89 17.95
C PRO A 74 2.28 10.47 17.79
N GLU A 75 3.18 11.12 18.52
CA GLU A 75 4.64 10.91 18.44
C GLU A 75 5.10 9.55 18.99
N ASP A 76 4.35 8.98 19.93
CA ASP A 76 4.67 7.72 20.61
C ASP A 76 4.26 6.47 19.81
N LEU A 77 3.58 6.65 18.67
CA LEU A 77 3.19 5.55 17.79
C LEU A 77 3.86 5.66 16.41
N PRO A 78 4.70 4.67 16.01
CA PRO A 78 5.34 4.67 14.70
C PRO A 78 4.34 4.81 13.55
N VAL A 79 4.75 5.52 12.49
CA VAL A 79 3.91 5.78 11.31
C VAL A 79 3.38 4.48 10.71
N GLU A 80 4.21 3.43 10.66
CA GLU A 80 3.89 2.11 10.13
C GLU A 80 2.75 1.46 10.92
N VAL A 81 2.79 1.58 12.25
CA VAL A 81 1.73 1.08 13.13
C VAL A 81 0.44 1.85 12.89
N ARG A 82 0.51 3.19 12.78
CA ARG A 82 -0.67 4.02 12.49
C ARG A 82 -1.30 3.66 11.14
N LEU A 83 -0.50 3.50 10.09
CA LEU A 83 -0.98 3.07 8.78
C LEU A 83 -1.64 1.70 8.86
N ARG A 84 -1.01 0.75 9.55
CA ARG A 84 -1.56 -0.61 9.73
C ARG A 84 -2.91 -0.56 10.45
N ILE A 85 -3.02 0.21 11.53
CA ILE A 85 -4.30 0.43 12.23
C ILE A 85 -5.34 1.07 11.31
N THR A 86 -4.99 2.08 10.50
CA THR A 86 -5.91 2.69 9.55
C THR A 86 -6.42 1.67 8.52
N GLN A 87 -5.53 0.86 7.94
CA GLN A 87 -5.91 -0.21 7.00
C GLN A 87 -6.83 -1.24 7.65
N LEU A 88 -6.49 -1.68 8.86
CA LEU A 88 -7.29 -2.63 9.62
C LEU A 88 -8.70 -2.09 9.92
N ASN A 89 -8.83 -0.81 10.28
CA ASN A 89 -10.13 -0.17 10.45
C ASN A 89 -10.94 -0.14 9.14
N LEU A 90 -10.31 0.13 8.00
CA LEU A 90 -11.00 0.10 6.69
C LEU A 90 -11.53 -1.31 6.36
N ILE A 91 -10.72 -2.34 6.62
CA ILE A 91 -11.15 -3.74 6.42
C ILE A 91 -12.28 -4.10 7.38
N ARG A 92 -12.15 -3.75 8.68
CA ARG A 92 -13.21 -3.96 9.67
C ARG A 92 -14.51 -3.31 9.22
N ASP A 93 -14.48 -2.04 8.86
CA ASP A 93 -15.66 -1.28 8.45
C ASP A 93 -16.30 -1.86 7.17
N HIS A 94 -15.49 -2.40 6.26
CA HIS A 94 -15.98 -3.12 5.09
C HIS A 94 -16.69 -4.43 5.48
N LEU A 95 -16.08 -5.26 6.32
CA LEU A 95 -16.65 -6.53 6.78
C LEU A 95 -17.92 -6.29 7.62
N SER A 96 -17.94 -5.29 8.49
CA SER A 96 -19.13 -4.94 9.27
C SER A 96 -20.32 -4.55 8.39
N LYS A 97 -20.08 -3.96 7.20
CA LYS A 97 -21.13 -3.56 6.26
C LYS A 97 -21.57 -4.68 5.31
N ASN A 98 -20.64 -5.54 4.89
CA ASN A 98 -20.86 -6.51 3.82
C ASN A 98 -20.96 -7.96 4.31
N GLY A 99 -20.76 -8.19 5.61
CA GLY A 99 -20.69 -9.51 6.22
C GLY A 99 -19.25 -9.97 6.45
N ASP A 100 -19.08 -10.82 7.45
CA ASP A 100 -17.80 -11.38 7.86
C ASP A 100 -17.81 -12.91 7.73
N PRO A 101 -17.81 -13.45 6.50
CA PRO A 101 -18.00 -14.89 6.27
C PRO A 101 -16.88 -15.77 6.81
N TYR A 102 -15.73 -15.16 7.15
CA TYR A 102 -14.53 -15.86 7.64
C TYR A 102 -14.11 -15.37 9.03
N ASN A 103 -15.06 -14.84 9.82
CA ASN A 103 -14.86 -14.39 11.21
C ASN A 103 -13.57 -13.58 11.44
N SER A 104 -13.24 -12.71 10.49
CA SER A 104 -12.00 -11.94 10.45
C SER A 104 -12.02 -10.71 11.35
N ILE A 105 -13.21 -10.18 11.67
CA ILE A 105 -13.35 -8.98 12.52
C ILE A 105 -12.67 -9.17 13.88
N GLN A 106 -12.82 -10.35 14.49
CA GLN A 106 -12.22 -10.63 15.81
C GLN A 106 -10.70 -10.52 15.79
N ASN A 107 -10.04 -11.04 14.75
CA ASN A 107 -8.58 -10.90 14.59
C ASN A 107 -8.19 -9.45 14.37
N ILE A 108 -8.94 -8.73 13.53
CA ILE A 108 -8.67 -7.32 13.22
C ILE A 108 -8.74 -6.48 14.50
N GLU A 109 -9.76 -6.68 15.34
CA GLU A 109 -9.92 -5.97 16.61
C GLU A 109 -8.76 -6.26 17.57
N ALA A 110 -8.39 -7.54 17.73
CA ALA A 110 -7.27 -7.93 18.58
C ALA A 110 -5.92 -7.34 18.10
N ILE A 111 -5.67 -7.33 16.79
CA ILE A 111 -4.45 -6.74 16.22
C ILE A 111 -4.44 -5.22 16.43
N ILE A 112 -5.57 -4.54 16.25
CA ILE A 112 -5.68 -3.09 16.51
C ILE A 112 -5.38 -2.80 17.98
N GLU A 113 -5.94 -3.58 18.91
CA GLU A 113 -5.72 -3.42 20.34
C GLU A 113 -4.24 -3.62 20.71
N ASP A 114 -3.60 -4.68 20.26
CA ASP A 114 -2.19 -4.97 20.58
C ASP A 114 -1.24 -3.92 20.00
N TYR A 115 -1.51 -3.38 18.80
CA TYR A 115 -0.75 -2.24 18.28
C TYR A 115 -1.01 -0.95 19.07
N SER A 116 -2.26 -0.66 19.40
CA SER A 116 -2.65 0.57 20.11
C SER A 116 -2.11 0.61 21.54
N THR A 117 -1.97 -0.55 22.17
CA THR A 117 -1.39 -0.73 23.50
C THR A 117 0.12 -1.02 23.48
N GLN A 118 0.74 -0.98 22.29
CA GLN A 118 2.16 -1.25 22.05
C GLN A 118 2.66 -2.62 22.54
N GLN A 119 1.75 -3.59 22.72
CA GLN A 119 2.08 -5.00 22.94
C GLN A 119 2.67 -5.62 21.67
N LEU A 120 2.26 -5.11 20.51
CA LEU A 120 2.79 -5.47 19.20
C LEU A 120 3.78 -4.42 18.70
N LYS A 121 4.94 -4.89 18.22
CA LYS A 121 5.91 -4.05 17.51
C LYS A 121 5.88 -4.37 16.03
N TRP A 122 5.91 -3.32 15.22
CA TRP A 122 6.05 -3.48 13.77
C TRP A 122 7.48 -3.94 13.44
N ASP A 123 7.58 -5.06 12.73
CA ASP A 123 8.82 -5.56 12.15
C ASP A 123 8.51 -6.14 10.75
N PRO A 124 9.02 -5.54 9.66
CA PRO A 124 8.73 -6.00 8.30
C PRO A 124 9.37 -7.35 7.96
N THR A 125 10.24 -7.90 8.83
CA THR A 125 10.91 -9.18 8.63
C THR A 125 10.23 -10.35 9.33
N GLN A 126 9.22 -10.07 10.16
CA GLN A 126 8.54 -11.06 10.99
C GLN A 126 7.04 -11.09 10.73
N VAL A 127 6.47 -12.28 10.90
CA VAL A 127 5.03 -12.54 10.83
C VAL A 127 4.51 -12.99 12.18
N ILE A 128 3.22 -12.75 12.39
CA ILE A 128 2.50 -13.08 13.61
C ILE A 128 1.20 -13.71 13.20
N TYR A 129 0.95 -14.90 13.70
CA TYR A 129 -0.22 -15.68 13.34
C TYR A 129 -1.34 -15.42 14.33
N TRP A 130 -2.53 -15.22 13.80
CA TRP A 130 -3.74 -14.92 14.57
C TRP A 130 -4.84 -15.93 14.24
N SER A 131 -5.58 -16.34 15.26
CA SER A 131 -6.81 -17.09 15.07
C SER A 131 -7.85 -16.74 16.13
N LYS A 132 -9.10 -16.52 15.70
CA LYS A 132 -10.26 -16.29 16.56
C LYS A 132 -9.99 -15.24 17.67
N GLY A 133 -9.40 -14.11 17.27
CA GLY A 133 -9.08 -12.97 18.12
C GLY A 133 -7.85 -13.14 19.01
N LYS A 134 -6.97 -14.12 18.74
CA LYS A 134 -5.79 -14.38 19.57
C LYS A 134 -4.53 -14.56 18.73
N MET A 135 -3.41 -14.04 19.23
CA MET A 135 -2.09 -14.40 18.73
C MET A 135 -1.82 -15.86 19.07
N ILE A 136 -1.58 -16.69 18.05
CA ILE A 136 -1.32 -18.13 18.20
C ILE A 136 0.16 -18.47 18.03
N ALA A 137 0.94 -17.63 17.34
CA ALA A 137 2.39 -17.78 17.19
C ALA A 137 3.05 -16.50 16.67
N GLY A 138 4.37 -16.42 16.84
CA GLY A 138 5.20 -15.30 16.42
C GLY A 138 5.52 -14.34 17.57
N PRO A 139 6.31 -13.28 17.33
CA PRO A 139 6.93 -12.92 16.04
C PRO A 139 7.98 -13.93 15.55
N THR A 140 7.96 -14.26 14.25
CA THR A 140 8.92 -15.21 13.62
C THR A 140 9.08 -14.93 12.13
N GLU A 141 10.17 -15.40 11.50
CA GLU A 141 10.30 -15.42 10.04
C GLU A 141 9.19 -16.29 9.40
N PHE A 142 8.66 -15.85 8.26
CA PHE A 142 7.66 -16.60 7.52
C PHE A 142 8.26 -17.86 6.86
N LYS A 143 7.63 -19.01 7.10
CA LYS A 143 7.93 -20.26 6.40
C LYS A 143 6.62 -20.87 5.89
N TRP A 144 6.62 -21.35 4.65
CA TRP A 144 5.41 -21.89 4.01
C TRP A 144 4.85 -23.11 4.75
N ASP A 145 5.70 -24.06 5.12
CA ASP A 145 5.27 -25.26 5.86
C ASP A 145 4.68 -24.89 7.22
N ASP A 146 5.27 -23.91 7.90
CA ASP A 146 4.78 -23.38 9.16
C ASP A 146 3.40 -22.73 9.02
N PHE A 147 3.18 -21.95 7.96
CA PHE A 147 1.90 -21.33 7.68
C PHE A 147 0.81 -22.39 7.45
N LEU A 148 1.08 -23.40 6.61
CA LEU A 148 0.14 -24.48 6.32
C LEU A 148 -0.20 -25.29 7.57
N ASN A 149 0.81 -25.67 8.35
CA ASN A 149 0.64 -26.43 9.59
C ASN A 149 -0.15 -25.65 10.65
N LYS A 150 0.15 -24.35 10.82
CA LYS A 150 -0.59 -23.50 11.78
C LYS A 150 -2.03 -23.28 11.31
N GLY A 151 -2.24 -23.06 10.01
CA GLY A 151 -3.57 -22.91 9.43
C GLY A 151 -4.42 -24.17 9.60
N SER A 152 -3.89 -25.36 9.31
CA SER A 152 -4.64 -26.62 9.47
C SER A 152 -5.04 -26.88 10.93
N ASN A 153 -4.21 -26.46 11.89
CA ASN A 153 -4.45 -26.66 13.32
C ASN A 153 -5.38 -25.61 13.95
N ASN A 154 -5.69 -24.52 13.24
CA ASN A 154 -6.45 -23.38 13.77
C ASN A 154 -7.59 -22.98 12.85
N ASP A 155 -8.22 -23.95 12.18
CA ASP A 155 -9.38 -23.72 11.32
C ASP A 155 -9.06 -22.73 10.20
N GLY A 156 -8.04 -23.02 9.39
CA GLY A 156 -7.41 -22.08 8.46
C GLY A 156 -8.32 -21.44 7.41
N GLN A 157 -9.58 -21.89 7.29
CA GLN A 157 -10.60 -21.31 6.42
C GLN A 157 -11.51 -20.31 7.17
N ASP A 158 -11.45 -20.27 8.50
CA ASP A 158 -12.32 -19.48 9.35
C ASP A 158 -11.52 -18.74 10.43
N GLY A 159 -11.23 -17.47 10.16
CA GLY A 159 -10.60 -16.58 11.13
C GLY A 159 -9.13 -16.86 11.38
N PHE A 160 -8.36 -17.30 10.39
CA PHE A 160 -6.90 -17.43 10.46
C PHE A 160 -6.19 -16.33 9.65
N TRP A 161 -5.27 -15.61 10.29
CA TRP A 161 -4.58 -14.44 9.72
C TRP A 161 -3.06 -14.54 9.96
N VAL A 162 -2.29 -13.91 9.08
CA VAL A 162 -0.83 -13.75 9.15
C VAL A 162 -0.44 -12.29 8.92
#